data_AF-A0A0E3QE29-F1
#
_entry.id   AF-A0A0E3QE29-F1
#
_cell.length_a   1.000
_cell.length_b   1.000
_cell.length_c   1.000
_cell.angle_alpha   90.00
_cell.angle_beta   90.00
_cell.angle_gamma   90.00
#
_symmetry.space_group_name_H-M   'P 1'
#
loop_
_entity.id
_entity.type
_entity.pdbx_description
1 polymer ?
#
loop_
_entity_poly.entity_id
_entity_poly.type
_entity_poly.pdbx_seq_one_letter_code
_entity_poly.pdbx_strand_id
1 'polypeptide(L)'
;MSSHPITITRTIYDPALKNFVFDSPEEKVMPNVRKWIEKENPVIYWYILRVDNPSELLFDQWAVELYTHQALSITDAYIDGIDRRFEMRKRERDPWSDKYVLSIPRQLGIPIVGKGIRRIFFKVDINCREGLMHEYGISGKFIAEGIEAIDIREKMFRYSCKVGEFRQIFDNNPDETSIYAEKRLSARYSSNSIQVFTNSFRMIHELYKYCHSGDIVKDDLFYKLNSLYSNFEKIPEIADKRINPLLNDGIKVLTILEEGNMSEFKSRYLRLCDSLVEQLHIEVVGTDLKANEASSPAQDLSPKRNTESMKEDSKSDNGQLRCPVCKNLIDSSNRSLLCGKCGAHFCQICESWSREERERGERPLCKKCFSAEQEKLREQMGEEEDKEKENSGTSEAEEIENFTEEAIQHFEKGLAFYKLGRYEEAIIAYEKALEIDHKHIDSWNNKGIALYCLGRYEEALQAYDQSLKIDSKSICAWNNKGITLYDLGRYEEAIIAYDHSLEIDSKSTYAWSNKGNALNKLGRYEEAIKACDTAISIDSKCDNAWNGKGIALKKLGALRHFIWVV
;
A
#
# COMPACT_ATOMS: atom_id res chain seq x y z
N MET A 1 61.49 -9.14 -3.96
CA MET A 1 60.65 -10.04 -3.15
C MET A 1 59.24 -9.52 -3.23
N SER A 2 58.32 -10.33 -3.75
CA SER A 2 56.97 -9.94 -4.17
C SER A 2 56.17 -9.36 -3.00
N SER A 3 56.06 -8.03 -2.99
CA SER A 3 55.18 -7.25 -2.15
C SER A 3 53.74 -7.67 -2.45
N HIS A 4 53.20 -8.65 -1.72
CA HIS A 4 51.77 -8.87 -1.73
C HIS A 4 51.14 -7.63 -1.08
N PRO A 5 50.37 -6.82 -1.82
CA PRO A 5 49.74 -5.64 -1.26
C PRO A 5 48.79 -6.08 -0.16
N ILE A 6 48.64 -5.24 0.86
CA ILE A 6 47.58 -5.40 1.88
C ILE A 6 46.28 -5.75 1.16
N THR A 7 45.64 -6.83 1.61
CA THR A 7 44.39 -7.26 1.01
C THR A 7 43.23 -6.70 1.82
N ILE A 8 42.33 -5.99 1.14
CA ILE A 8 41.18 -5.36 1.76
C ILE A 8 39.91 -6.08 1.31
N THR A 9 39.18 -6.58 2.30
CA THR A 9 37.85 -7.17 2.09
C THR A 9 36.82 -6.33 2.83
N ARG A 10 35.63 -6.23 2.26
CA ARG A 10 34.55 -5.38 2.77
C ARG A 10 33.21 -6.07 2.66
N THR A 11 32.36 -5.85 3.65
CA THR A 11 30.98 -6.34 3.67
C THR A 11 30.08 -5.33 4.38
N ILE A 12 28.78 -5.55 4.26
CA ILE A 12 27.78 -4.81 5.01
C ILE A 12 26.83 -5.77 5.71
N TYR A 13 26.52 -5.46 6.96
CA TYR A 13 25.46 -6.10 7.72
C TYR A 13 24.14 -5.40 7.45
N ASP A 14 23.13 -6.17 7.05
CA ASP A 14 21.75 -5.71 6.93
C ASP A 14 20.97 -6.07 8.20
N PRO A 15 20.48 -5.07 8.98
CA PRO A 15 19.75 -5.33 10.22
C PRO A 15 18.37 -5.96 10.02
N ALA A 16 17.72 -5.76 8.86
CA ALA A 16 16.42 -6.35 8.57
C ALA A 16 16.55 -7.84 8.22
N LEU A 17 17.60 -8.20 7.48
CA LEU A 17 17.85 -9.59 7.08
C LEU A 17 18.75 -10.36 8.07
N LYS A 18 19.37 -9.65 9.03
CA LYS A 18 20.38 -10.20 9.96
C LYS A 18 21.49 -10.97 9.25
N ASN A 19 21.83 -10.53 8.04
CA ASN A 19 22.77 -11.19 7.14
C ASN A 19 23.90 -10.25 6.73
N PHE A 20 24.88 -10.82 6.03
CA PHE A 20 26.00 -10.07 5.44
C PHE A 20 25.95 -10.21 3.93
N VAL A 21 26.08 -9.09 3.20
CA VAL A 21 26.21 -9.14 1.74
C VAL A 21 27.70 -9.28 1.40
N PHE A 22 28.16 -10.50 1.11
CA PHE A 22 29.52 -10.77 0.61
C PHE A 22 29.47 -11.14 -0.88
N ASP A 23 30.32 -10.51 -1.70
CA ASP A 23 30.51 -10.91 -3.10
C ASP A 23 31.67 -11.92 -3.26
N SER A 24 32.20 -12.46 -2.16
CA SER A 24 33.31 -13.41 -2.19
C SER A 24 32.78 -14.85 -2.05
N PRO A 25 33.06 -15.75 -3.00
CA PRO A 25 32.64 -17.16 -2.94
C PRO A 25 33.29 -17.96 -1.79
N GLU A 26 34.34 -17.45 -1.16
CA GLU A 26 35.31 -18.29 -0.44
C GLU A 26 35.19 -18.28 1.09
N GLU A 27 34.45 -17.35 1.71
CA GLU A 27 34.35 -17.30 3.17
C GLU A 27 32.90 -17.42 3.66
N LYS A 28 32.53 -18.66 4.00
CA LYS A 28 31.30 -18.99 4.75
C LYS A 28 31.34 -18.30 6.13
N VAL A 29 30.66 -17.16 6.25
CA VAL A 29 30.22 -16.50 7.50
C VAL A 29 31.34 -16.17 8.51
N MET A 30 31.64 -14.88 8.71
CA MET A 30 32.60 -14.44 9.73
C MET A 30 32.05 -14.67 11.17
N PRO A 31 32.53 -15.65 11.95
CA PRO A 31 31.86 -16.11 13.18
C PRO A 31 31.85 -15.06 14.31
N ASN A 32 32.82 -14.16 14.31
CA ASN A 32 32.99 -13.14 15.35
C ASN A 32 32.25 -11.83 15.05
N VAL A 33 32.03 -11.51 13.77
CA VAL A 33 31.38 -10.25 13.36
C VAL A 33 29.93 -10.24 13.82
N ARG A 34 29.20 -11.34 13.63
CA ARG A 34 27.80 -11.45 14.08
C ARG A 34 27.68 -11.24 15.59
N LYS A 35 28.48 -11.98 16.38
CA LYS A 35 28.47 -11.87 17.85
C LYS A 35 28.80 -10.45 18.32
N TRP A 36 29.72 -9.78 17.64
CA TRP A 36 30.06 -8.40 17.96
C TRP A 36 28.91 -7.44 17.65
N ILE A 37 28.30 -7.55 16.47
CA ILE A 37 27.14 -6.71 16.08
C ILE A 37 25.96 -6.93 17.03
N GLU A 38 25.69 -8.19 17.41
CA GLU A 38 24.65 -8.55 18.37
C GLU A 38 24.87 -7.91 19.75
N LYS A 39 26.13 -7.78 20.17
CA LYS A 39 26.50 -7.13 21.43
C LYS A 39 26.36 -5.61 21.36
N GLU A 40 26.81 -5.00 20.27
CA GLU A 40 26.84 -3.54 20.14
C GLU A 40 25.48 -2.96 19.78
N ASN A 41 24.98 -3.25 18.57
CA ASN A 41 23.68 -2.81 18.11
C ASN A 41 23.27 -3.57 16.83
N PRO A 42 22.37 -4.58 16.93
CA PRO A 42 21.96 -5.36 15.77
C PRO A 42 20.90 -4.68 14.89
N VAL A 43 20.42 -3.48 15.25
CA VAL A 43 19.32 -2.79 14.53
C VAL A 43 19.80 -1.70 13.56
N ILE A 44 21.11 -1.56 13.35
CA ILE A 44 21.71 -0.58 12.44
C ILE A 44 22.58 -1.26 11.38
N TYR A 45 22.83 -0.55 10.28
CA TYR A 45 23.76 -1.02 9.26
C TYR A 45 25.20 -0.89 9.75
N TRP A 46 26.00 -1.92 9.48
CA TRP A 46 27.43 -1.92 9.76
C TRP A 46 28.21 -2.19 8.49
N TYR A 47 29.08 -1.27 8.10
CA TYR A 47 30.07 -1.50 7.06
C TYR A 47 31.34 -2.04 7.72
N ILE A 48 31.75 -3.25 7.35
CA ILE A 48 32.90 -3.92 7.97
C ILE A 48 34.03 -3.97 6.95
N LEU A 49 35.19 -3.44 7.33
CA LEU A 49 36.43 -3.51 6.59
C LEU A 49 37.37 -4.49 7.28
N ARG A 50 37.84 -5.50 6.56
CA ARG A 50 38.92 -6.40 7.00
C ARG A 50 40.17 -6.06 6.20
N VAL A 51 41.19 -5.66 6.93
CA VAL A 51 42.53 -5.35 6.41
C VAL A 51 43.44 -6.52 6.77
N ASP A 52 43.89 -7.26 5.76
CA ASP A 52 44.80 -8.38 5.90
C ASP A 52 46.21 -7.91 5.51
N ASN A 53 47.14 -7.99 6.46
CA ASN A 53 48.54 -7.63 6.25
C ASN A 53 49.37 -8.90 6.12
N PRO A 54 49.63 -9.39 4.88
CA PRO A 54 50.44 -10.59 4.67
C PRO A 54 51.94 -10.32 4.86
N SER A 55 52.35 -9.06 4.94
CA SER A 55 53.76 -8.67 5.08
C SER A 55 54.25 -8.81 6.52
N GLU A 56 55.57 -8.81 6.71
CA GLU A 56 56.20 -8.73 8.04
C GLU A 56 56.21 -7.28 8.60
N LEU A 57 55.84 -6.29 7.79
CA LEU A 57 55.87 -4.89 8.17
C LEU A 57 54.72 -4.57 9.13
N LEU A 58 54.98 -3.67 10.07
CA LEU A 58 54.01 -3.15 11.01
C LEU A 58 53.57 -1.74 10.59
N PHE A 59 52.26 -1.52 10.54
CA PHE A 59 51.68 -0.21 10.25
C PHE A 59 51.12 0.40 11.53
N ASP A 60 51.86 1.30 12.16
CA ASP A 60 51.46 1.99 13.40
C ASP A 60 50.79 3.34 13.16
N GLN A 61 50.87 3.88 11.95
CA GLN A 61 50.10 5.02 11.49
C GLN A 61 49.32 4.66 10.22
N TRP A 62 47.99 4.77 10.29
CA TRP A 62 47.10 4.44 9.19
C TRP A 62 45.78 5.22 9.26
N ALA A 63 45.08 5.29 8.14
CA ALA A 63 43.82 5.99 7.99
C ALA A 63 42.90 5.27 6.99
N VAL A 64 41.60 5.48 7.14
CA VAL A 64 40.58 5.05 6.19
C VAL A 64 39.76 6.27 5.78
N GLU A 65 39.67 6.48 4.48
CA GLU A 65 38.75 7.44 3.87
C GLU A 65 37.60 6.67 3.24
N LEU A 66 36.36 7.04 3.54
CA LEU A 66 35.16 6.46 2.97
C LEU A 66 34.37 7.54 2.21
N TYR A 67 33.91 7.18 1.02
CA TYR A 67 33.05 8.00 0.17
C TYR A 67 31.68 7.35 0.09
N THR A 68 30.63 8.13 0.35
CA THR A 68 29.25 7.64 0.40
C THR A 68 28.32 8.57 -0.37
N HIS A 69 27.14 8.06 -0.75
CA HIS A 69 26.03 8.94 -1.14
C HIS A 69 25.64 9.88 0.01
N GLN A 70 25.05 11.04 -0.33
CA GLN A 70 24.67 12.08 0.63
C GLN A 70 23.62 11.64 1.67
N ALA A 71 22.80 10.65 1.34
CA ALA A 71 21.84 10.08 2.28
C ALA A 71 22.49 9.14 3.31
N LEU A 72 23.75 8.73 3.11
CA LEU A 72 24.49 7.90 4.06
C LEU A 72 25.36 8.77 4.96
N SER A 73 25.31 8.46 6.25
CA SER A 73 26.19 9.05 7.25
C SER A 73 26.94 7.97 8.01
N ILE A 74 28.24 8.20 8.19
CA ILE A 74 29.09 7.34 8.99
C ILE A 74 29.53 8.14 10.20
N THR A 75 28.97 7.81 11.36
CA THR A 75 29.15 8.56 12.60
C THR A 75 30.33 8.02 13.40
N ASP A 76 30.42 6.70 13.49
CA ASP A 76 31.32 6.01 14.40
C ASP A 76 32.10 4.88 13.73
N ALA A 77 33.29 4.63 14.25
CA ALA A 77 34.10 3.48 13.93
C ALA A 77 34.57 2.76 15.20
N TYR A 78 34.66 1.44 15.11
CA TYR A 78 35.20 0.56 16.15
C TYR A 78 36.26 -0.33 15.54
N ILE A 79 37.28 -0.67 16.33
CA ILE A 79 38.43 -1.46 15.86
C ILE A 79 38.50 -2.74 16.70
N ASP A 80 38.65 -3.87 16.02
CA ASP A 80 38.70 -5.18 16.68
C ASP A 80 39.83 -5.28 17.71
N GLY A 81 39.49 -5.76 18.90
CA GLY A 81 40.38 -5.83 20.06
C GLY A 81 40.54 -4.51 20.84
N ILE A 82 39.83 -3.44 20.47
CA ILE A 82 39.90 -2.14 21.13
C ILE A 82 38.52 -1.75 21.66
N ASP A 83 38.39 -1.63 22.98
CA ASP A 83 37.14 -1.21 23.65
C ASP A 83 37.02 0.33 23.68
N ARG A 84 37.08 0.94 22.50
CA ARG A 84 36.98 2.40 22.32
C ARG A 84 36.26 2.73 21.02
N ARG A 85 35.35 3.70 21.12
CA ARG A 85 34.67 4.34 19.98
C ARG A 85 35.56 5.42 19.36
N PHE A 86 35.60 5.46 18.02
CA PHE A 86 36.27 6.50 17.24
C PHE A 86 35.23 7.29 16.45
N GLU A 87 35.23 8.61 16.58
CA GLU A 87 34.37 9.48 15.77
C GLU A 87 34.93 9.65 14.37
N MET A 88 34.06 9.57 13.38
CA MET A 88 34.41 9.83 11.98
C MET A 88 34.38 11.33 11.72
N ARG A 89 35.43 11.86 11.09
CA ARG A 89 35.46 13.27 10.67
C ARG A 89 34.88 13.40 9.27
N LYS A 90 33.73 14.07 9.14
CA LYS A 90 33.19 14.46 7.83
C LYS A 90 34.05 15.60 7.25
N ARG A 91 34.59 15.42 6.04
CA ARG A 91 35.43 16.41 5.34
C ARG A 91 34.89 16.67 3.94
N GLU A 92 34.50 17.92 3.68
CA GLU A 92 33.92 18.43 2.42
C GLU A 92 32.62 17.77 1.93
N ARG A 93 31.72 18.61 1.41
CA ARG A 93 30.60 18.19 0.56
C ARG A 93 31.03 18.40 -0.88
N ASP A 94 31.39 17.34 -1.58
CA ASP A 94 31.28 17.35 -3.02
C ASP A 94 29.77 17.35 -3.35
N PRO A 95 29.27 18.02 -4.42
CA PRO A 95 27.87 17.95 -4.82
C PRO A 95 27.30 16.53 -4.97
N TRP A 96 28.15 15.51 -5.14
CA TRP A 96 27.74 14.15 -5.45
C TRP A 96 28.06 13.11 -4.37
N SER A 97 28.94 13.41 -3.40
CA SER A 97 29.32 12.46 -2.34
C SER A 97 29.79 13.12 -1.04
N ASP A 98 29.64 12.39 0.06
CA ASP A 98 30.19 12.75 1.37
C ASP A 98 31.46 11.94 1.64
N LYS A 99 32.49 12.60 2.19
CA LYS A 99 33.74 11.95 2.62
C LYS A 99 33.86 11.91 4.15
N TYR A 100 34.12 10.71 4.67
CA TYR A 100 34.34 10.43 6.09
C TYR A 100 35.75 9.89 6.30
N VAL A 101 36.46 10.42 7.31
CA VAL A 101 37.87 10.06 7.56
C VAL A 101 38.04 9.54 8.99
N LEU A 102 38.61 8.33 9.10
CA LEU A 102 39.19 7.77 10.31
C LEU A 102 40.71 7.88 10.23
N SER A 103 41.36 8.47 11.23
CA SER A 103 42.83 8.55 11.29
C SER A 103 43.33 7.98 12.61
N ILE A 104 44.23 7.00 12.53
CA ILE A 104 44.86 6.33 13.67
C ILE A 104 46.34 6.72 13.69
N PRO A 105 46.71 7.75 14.46
CA PRO A 105 48.09 8.17 14.57
C PRO A 105 48.87 7.24 15.53
N ARG A 106 50.20 7.20 15.37
CA ARG A 106 51.12 6.33 16.12
C ARG A 106 50.91 6.38 17.64
N GLN A 107 50.56 7.54 18.20
CA GLN A 107 50.37 7.75 19.64
C GLN A 107 49.20 6.94 20.25
N LEU A 108 48.25 6.48 19.43
CA LEU A 108 47.15 5.64 19.91
C LEU A 108 47.56 4.19 20.16
N GLY A 109 48.69 3.74 19.62
CA GLY A 109 49.20 2.39 19.84
C GLY A 109 48.31 1.28 19.26
N ILE A 110 47.65 1.53 18.12
CA ILE A 110 46.74 0.57 17.47
C ILE A 110 47.32 0.16 16.11
N PRO A 111 48.39 -0.67 16.08
CA PRO A 111 49.02 -1.04 14.82
C PRO A 111 48.27 -2.16 14.09
N ILE A 112 48.46 -2.23 12.78
CA ILE A 112 48.21 -3.43 12.00
C ILE A 112 49.53 -4.21 11.97
N VAL A 113 49.61 -5.26 12.78
CA VAL A 113 50.82 -6.08 12.92
C VAL A 113 51.10 -6.88 11.65
N GLY A 114 52.37 -7.22 11.42
CA GLY A 114 52.77 -8.11 10.34
C GLY A 114 52.12 -9.49 10.49
N LYS A 115 51.77 -10.12 9.36
CA LYS A 115 51.01 -11.39 9.30
C LYS A 115 49.72 -11.35 10.14
N GLY A 116 49.10 -10.17 10.20
CA GLY A 116 47.97 -9.88 11.08
C GLY A 116 46.75 -9.42 10.32
N ILE A 117 45.60 -9.54 10.98
CA ILE A 117 44.31 -9.07 10.47
C ILE A 117 43.78 -8.01 11.42
N ARG A 118 43.26 -6.91 10.85
CA ARG A 118 42.52 -5.89 11.60
C ARG A 118 41.14 -5.73 10.98
N ARG A 119 40.11 -5.74 11.83
CA ARG A 119 38.74 -5.42 11.41
C ARG A 119 38.34 -4.05 11.94
N ILE A 120 37.63 -3.30 11.11
CA ILE A 120 37.13 -1.98 11.42
C ILE A 120 35.64 -2.00 11.11
N PHE A 121 34.84 -1.61 12.08
CA PHE A 121 33.38 -1.62 12.02
C PHE A 121 32.91 -0.17 11.96
N PHE A 122 32.28 0.21 10.86
CA PHE A 122 31.75 1.54 10.65
C PHE A 122 30.24 1.51 10.82
N LYS A 123 29.73 2.35 11.72
CA LYS A 123 28.30 2.53 11.92
C LYS A 123 27.73 3.34 10.75
N VAL A 124 26.75 2.79 10.05
CA VAL A 124 26.12 3.42 8.90
C VAL A 124 24.69 3.80 9.27
N ASP A 125 24.42 5.09 9.29
CA ASP A 125 23.11 5.68 9.50
C ASP A 125 22.59 6.25 8.17
N ILE A 126 21.34 5.95 7.83
CA ILE A 126 20.73 6.34 6.55
C ILE A 126 19.67 7.40 6.83
N ASN A 127 19.81 8.57 6.19
CA ASN A 127 18.91 9.70 6.34
C ASN A 127 18.05 9.87 5.09
N CYS A 128 16.84 9.30 5.11
CA CYS A 128 15.92 9.33 3.98
C CYS A 128 15.03 10.58 3.90
N ARG A 129 15.38 11.68 4.60
CA ARG A 129 14.53 12.89 4.66
C ARG A 129 14.28 13.57 3.30
N GLU A 130 15.19 13.40 2.35
CA GLU A 130 15.14 14.02 1.02
C GLU A 130 15.02 12.98 -0.11
N GLY A 131 14.98 11.69 0.24
CA GLY A 131 14.70 10.63 -0.70
C GLY A 131 15.16 9.24 -0.27
N LEU A 132 14.54 8.22 -0.85
CA LEU A 132 14.75 6.80 -0.57
C LEU A 132 15.31 6.11 -1.81
N MET A 133 16.58 5.72 -1.74
CA MET A 133 17.21 4.92 -2.80
C MET A 133 17.13 3.43 -2.46
N HIS A 134 16.91 2.63 -3.49
CA HIS A 134 16.90 1.17 -3.38
C HIS A 134 18.29 0.59 -3.08
N GLU A 135 19.34 1.22 -3.61
CA GLU A 135 20.72 0.78 -3.49
C GLU A 135 21.62 1.97 -3.12
N TYR A 136 22.59 1.69 -2.26
CA TYR A 136 23.63 2.64 -1.87
C TYR A 136 25.02 2.01 -2.03
N GLY A 137 25.99 2.82 -2.44
CA GLY A 137 27.39 2.48 -2.51
C GLY A 137 28.21 3.11 -1.37
N ILE A 138 29.20 2.35 -0.89
CA ILE A 138 30.31 2.85 -0.07
C ILE A 138 31.61 2.43 -0.75
N SER A 139 32.45 3.40 -1.09
CA SER A 139 33.82 3.18 -1.57
C SER A 139 34.82 3.89 -0.66
N GLY A 140 36.11 3.77 -0.91
CA GLY A 140 37.09 4.38 -0.02
C GLY A 140 38.54 4.22 -0.43
N LYS A 141 39.42 4.67 0.45
CA LYS A 141 40.87 4.47 0.36
C LYS A 141 41.43 4.10 1.72
N PHE A 142 42.34 3.14 1.74
CA PHE A 142 43.15 2.81 2.89
C PHE A 142 44.54 3.43 2.71
N ILE A 143 45.03 4.10 3.74
CA ILE A 143 46.30 4.82 3.73
C ILE A 143 47.11 4.34 4.92
N ALA A 144 48.35 3.95 4.71
CA ALA A 144 49.30 3.66 5.79
C ALA A 144 50.68 4.21 5.45
N GLU A 145 51.48 4.48 6.47
CA GLU A 145 52.84 4.96 6.29
C GLU A 145 53.68 3.93 5.51
N GLY A 146 54.41 4.39 4.49
CA GLY A 146 55.34 3.55 3.72
C GLY A 146 54.71 2.72 2.60
N ILE A 147 53.41 2.89 2.30
CA ILE A 147 52.76 2.25 1.15
C ILE A 147 51.91 3.26 0.36
N GLU A 148 51.70 2.96 -0.91
CA GLU A 148 50.73 3.69 -1.74
C GLU A 148 49.31 3.48 -1.23
N ALA A 149 48.45 4.49 -1.37
CA ALA A 149 47.05 4.38 -0.97
C ALA A 149 46.35 3.26 -1.75
N ILE A 150 45.61 2.42 -1.03
CA ILE A 150 44.93 1.26 -1.61
C ILE A 150 43.45 1.59 -1.76
N ASP A 151 42.94 1.50 -2.98
CA ASP A 151 41.53 1.74 -3.26
C ASP A 151 40.65 0.64 -2.66
N ILE A 152 39.64 1.05 -1.92
CA ILE A 152 38.57 0.20 -1.42
C ILE A 152 37.46 0.23 -2.47
N ARG A 153 37.37 -0.85 -3.25
CA ARG A 153 36.33 -1.00 -4.28
C ARG A 153 34.94 -0.81 -3.69
N GLU A 154 34.10 -0.08 -4.42
CA GLU A 154 32.72 0.18 -4.06
C GLU A 154 32.00 -1.11 -3.67
N LYS A 155 31.26 -1.01 -2.57
CA LYS A 155 30.34 -2.05 -2.11
C LYS A 155 28.94 -1.49 -2.19
N MET A 156 28.20 -1.98 -3.18
CA MET A 156 26.77 -1.74 -3.28
C MET A 156 26.02 -2.63 -2.31
N PHE A 157 24.97 -2.08 -1.71
CA PHE A 157 24.03 -2.83 -0.90
C PHE A 157 22.63 -2.30 -1.07
N ARG A 158 21.66 -3.19 -0.92
CA ARG A 158 20.25 -2.82 -0.99
C ARG A 158 19.80 -2.33 0.36
N TYR A 159 19.12 -1.20 0.37
CA TYR A 159 18.52 -0.69 1.56
C TYR A 159 17.26 -1.49 1.89
N SER A 160 17.19 -2.00 3.10
CA SER A 160 16.02 -2.64 3.69
C SER A 160 15.44 -1.62 4.67
N CYS A 161 14.57 -0.76 4.14
CA CYS A 161 13.91 0.28 4.90
C CYS A 161 13.17 -0.36 6.08
N LYS A 162 13.12 0.30 7.24
CA LYS A 162 12.34 -0.18 8.39
C LYS A 162 10.87 0.20 8.23
N VAL A 163 9.94 -0.57 8.81
CA VAL A 163 8.48 -0.28 8.74
C VAL A 163 8.18 1.17 9.15
N GLY A 164 8.79 1.65 10.24
CA GLY A 164 8.54 3.01 10.75
C GLY A 164 9.03 4.12 9.81
N GLU A 165 10.19 3.94 9.18
CA GLU A 165 10.74 4.89 8.19
C GLU A 165 9.96 4.83 6.88
N PHE A 166 9.61 3.62 6.44
CA PHE A 166 8.78 3.38 5.27
C PHE A 166 7.45 4.11 5.40
N ARG A 167 6.83 4.04 6.58
CA ARG A 167 5.59 4.76 6.88
C ARG A 167 5.77 6.27 6.84
N GLN A 168 6.82 6.79 7.46
CA GLN A 168 7.10 8.22 7.45
C GLN A 168 7.28 8.75 6.02
N ILE A 169 7.91 7.98 5.14
CA ILE A 169 8.14 8.38 3.75
C ILE A 169 6.89 8.14 2.91
N PHE A 170 6.12 7.10 3.19
CA PHE A 170 4.81 6.86 2.58
C PHE A 170 3.88 8.07 2.78
N ASP A 171 3.84 8.62 3.99
CA ASP A 171 3.00 9.76 4.34
C ASP A 171 3.46 11.07 3.67
N ASN A 172 4.77 11.24 3.44
CA ASN A 172 5.34 12.47 2.89
C ASN A 172 5.53 12.44 1.37
N ASN A 173 5.91 11.29 0.81
CA ASN A 173 6.25 11.05 -0.60
C ASN A 173 5.88 9.61 -1.04
N PRO A 174 4.60 9.37 -1.38
CA PRO A 174 4.11 8.03 -1.74
C PRO A 174 4.71 7.51 -3.05
N ASP A 175 5.03 8.39 -4.00
CA ASP A 175 5.58 8.01 -5.31
C ASP A 175 6.98 7.42 -5.16
N GLU A 176 7.80 8.01 -4.29
CA GLU A 176 9.13 7.50 -3.98
C GLU A 176 9.08 6.16 -3.24
N THR A 177 8.15 6.02 -2.31
CA THR A 177 7.92 4.75 -1.60
C THR A 177 7.44 3.66 -2.57
N SER A 178 6.61 4.04 -3.56
CA SER A 178 6.18 3.14 -4.62
C SER A 178 7.32 2.73 -5.54
N ILE A 179 8.20 3.65 -5.94
CA ILE A 179 9.39 3.34 -6.77
C ILE A 179 10.32 2.38 -6.03
N TYR A 180 10.51 2.57 -4.72
CA TYR A 180 11.28 1.65 -3.89
C TYR A 180 10.67 0.24 -3.88
N ALA A 181 9.35 0.15 -3.65
CA ALA A 181 8.63 -1.11 -3.63
C ALA A 181 8.69 -1.81 -5.00
N GLU A 182 8.46 -1.08 -6.09
CA GLU A 182 8.58 -1.57 -7.46
C GLU A 182 9.97 -2.17 -7.73
N LYS A 183 11.05 -1.44 -7.40
CA LYS A 183 12.41 -1.94 -7.61
C LYS A 183 12.67 -3.25 -6.84
N ARG A 184 12.16 -3.38 -5.61
CA ARG A 184 12.30 -4.62 -4.83
C ARG A 184 11.51 -5.78 -5.41
N LEU A 185 10.28 -5.52 -5.85
CA LEU A 185 9.41 -6.55 -6.42
C LEU A 185 9.87 -6.98 -7.83
N SER A 186 10.56 -6.11 -8.57
CA SER A 186 11.10 -6.38 -9.91
C SER A 186 12.02 -7.59 -10.01
N ALA A 187 12.65 -7.98 -8.90
CA ALA A 187 13.51 -9.16 -8.86
C ALA A 187 12.74 -10.49 -8.81
N ARG A 188 11.46 -10.47 -8.44
CA ARG A 188 10.67 -11.67 -8.11
C ARG A 188 9.36 -11.80 -8.89
N TYR A 189 8.79 -10.69 -9.34
CA TYR A 189 7.45 -10.64 -9.93
C TYR A 189 7.47 -10.09 -11.37
N SER A 190 6.41 -10.38 -12.12
CA SER A 190 6.28 -9.91 -13.49
C SER A 190 6.04 -8.39 -13.56
N SER A 191 6.41 -7.75 -14.67
CA SER A 191 6.15 -6.32 -14.89
C SER A 191 4.66 -5.97 -14.78
N ASN A 192 3.76 -6.87 -15.20
CA ASN A 192 2.31 -6.66 -15.07
C ASN A 192 1.87 -6.67 -13.59
N SER A 193 2.37 -7.61 -12.80
CA SER A 193 2.06 -7.72 -11.37
C SER A 193 2.54 -6.49 -10.59
N ILE A 194 3.72 -5.98 -10.96
CA ILE A 194 4.31 -4.76 -10.39
C ILE A 194 3.47 -3.53 -10.74
N GLN A 195 3.00 -3.42 -11.98
CA GLN A 195 2.15 -2.29 -12.39
C GLN A 195 0.84 -2.26 -11.60
N VAL A 196 0.20 -3.42 -11.42
CA VAL A 196 -1.02 -3.55 -10.62
C VAL A 196 -0.74 -3.21 -9.14
N PHE A 197 0.38 -3.67 -8.61
CA PHE A 197 0.83 -3.35 -7.25
C PHE A 197 1.06 -1.84 -7.06
N THR A 198 1.81 -1.19 -7.95
CA THR A 198 2.11 0.25 -7.92
C THR A 198 0.82 1.10 -8.01
N ASN A 199 -0.14 0.71 -8.85
CA ASN A 199 -1.43 1.38 -8.92
C ASN A 199 -2.21 1.25 -7.60
N SER A 200 -2.19 0.05 -7.00
CA SER A 200 -2.83 -0.22 -5.70
C SER A 200 -2.16 0.53 -4.54
N PHE A 201 -0.85 0.75 -4.63
CA PHE A 201 -0.06 1.49 -3.67
C PHE A 201 -0.53 2.94 -3.55
N ARG A 202 -0.73 3.62 -4.68
CA ARG A 202 -1.29 4.98 -4.73
C ARG A 202 -2.71 5.03 -4.18
N MET A 203 -3.53 4.03 -4.48
CA MET A 203 -4.89 3.94 -3.94
C MET A 203 -4.90 3.87 -2.41
N ILE A 204 -4.02 3.08 -1.78
CA ILE A 204 -3.93 2.99 -0.31
C ILE A 204 -3.56 4.35 0.32
N HIS A 205 -2.69 5.12 -0.34
CA HIS A 205 -2.34 6.45 0.14
C HIS A 205 -3.49 7.45 0.03
N GLU A 206 -4.20 7.47 -1.10
CA GLU A 206 -5.38 8.32 -1.29
C GLU A 206 -6.50 7.97 -0.30
N LEU A 207 -6.63 6.68 0.00
CA LEU A 207 -7.54 6.14 0.99
C LEU A 207 -7.19 6.60 2.41
N TYR A 208 -5.89 6.60 2.74
CA TYR A 208 -5.39 7.14 4.00
C TYR A 208 -5.67 8.65 4.13
N LYS A 209 -5.40 9.44 3.09
CA LYS A 209 -5.71 10.88 3.06
C LYS A 209 -7.21 11.16 3.21
N TYR A 210 -8.03 10.40 2.50
CA TYR A 210 -9.49 10.50 2.57
C TYR A 210 -10.00 10.27 3.98
N CYS A 211 -9.41 9.32 4.72
CA CYS A 211 -9.78 9.10 6.12
C CYS A 211 -9.25 10.16 7.09
N HIS A 212 -8.34 11.04 6.66
CA HIS A 212 -7.89 12.18 7.46
C HIS A 212 -8.67 13.47 7.17
N SER A 213 -9.29 13.62 5.99
CA SER A 213 -9.95 14.86 5.57
C SER A 213 -11.26 15.21 6.28
N GLY A 214 -11.77 14.33 7.16
CA GLY A 214 -12.92 14.63 8.04
C GLY A 214 -14.30 14.32 7.45
N ASP A 215 -14.48 14.51 6.15
CA ASP A 215 -15.73 14.24 5.42
C ASP A 215 -15.73 12.82 4.80
N ILE A 216 -15.88 11.80 5.63
CA ILE A 216 -15.87 10.41 5.18
C ILE A 216 -17.30 9.99 4.83
N VAL A 217 -17.54 9.61 3.58
CA VAL A 217 -18.79 9.02 3.10
C VAL A 217 -18.62 7.51 3.03
N LYS A 218 -19.54 6.77 3.66
CA LYS A 218 -19.47 5.31 3.78
C LYS A 218 -19.40 4.61 2.42
N ASP A 219 -20.19 5.07 1.45
CA ASP A 219 -20.24 4.48 0.10
C ASP A 219 -18.96 4.70 -0.71
N ASP A 220 -18.35 5.89 -0.62
CA ASP A 220 -17.09 6.19 -1.31
C ASP A 220 -15.95 5.33 -0.74
N LEU A 221 -15.94 5.14 0.58
CA LEU A 221 -14.98 4.26 1.25
C LEU A 221 -15.16 2.79 0.83
N PHE A 222 -16.40 2.33 0.74
CA PHE A 222 -16.75 1.00 0.28
C PHE A 222 -16.31 0.78 -1.17
N TYR A 223 -16.54 1.76 -2.06
CA TYR A 223 -16.09 1.72 -3.45
C TYR A 223 -14.56 1.65 -3.56
N LYS A 224 -13.84 2.51 -2.84
CA LYS A 224 -12.37 2.52 -2.86
C LYS A 224 -11.76 1.21 -2.35
N LEU A 225 -12.32 0.61 -1.29
CA LEU A 225 -11.85 -0.68 -0.78
C LEU A 225 -12.11 -1.84 -1.74
N ASN A 226 -13.28 -1.91 -2.36
CA ASN A 226 -13.58 -2.98 -3.33
C ASN A 226 -12.73 -2.85 -4.59
N SER A 227 -12.49 -1.62 -5.05
CA SER A 227 -11.57 -1.36 -6.17
C SER A 227 -10.14 -1.82 -5.82
N LEU A 228 -9.69 -1.53 -4.59
CA LEU A 228 -8.39 -2.00 -4.10
C LEU A 228 -8.32 -3.53 -4.02
N TYR A 229 -9.37 -4.17 -3.51
CA TYR A 229 -9.48 -5.62 -3.42
C TYR A 229 -9.42 -6.29 -4.80
N SER A 230 -10.19 -5.79 -5.78
CA SER A 230 -10.18 -6.30 -7.15
C SER A 230 -8.81 -6.18 -7.82
N ASN A 231 -8.06 -5.11 -7.54
CA ASN A 231 -6.70 -5.00 -8.06
C ASN A 231 -5.77 -6.04 -7.45
N PHE A 232 -5.84 -6.26 -6.14
CA PHE A 232 -5.02 -7.27 -5.46
C PHE A 232 -5.43 -8.71 -5.80
N GLU A 233 -6.68 -8.96 -6.17
CA GLU A 233 -7.16 -10.25 -6.69
C GLU A 233 -6.49 -10.62 -8.02
N LYS A 234 -6.11 -9.64 -8.84
CA LYS A 234 -5.36 -9.86 -10.10
C LYS A 234 -3.90 -10.27 -9.86
N ILE A 235 -3.39 -10.09 -8.63
CA ILE A 235 -2.01 -10.42 -8.23
C ILE A 235 -1.97 -11.31 -6.98
N PRO A 236 -2.55 -12.52 -7.03
CA PRO A 236 -2.67 -13.40 -5.86
C PRO A 236 -1.30 -13.80 -5.30
N GLU A 237 -0.28 -13.87 -6.15
CA GLU A 237 1.11 -14.13 -5.77
C GLU A 237 1.70 -13.12 -4.75
N ILE A 238 1.17 -11.89 -4.70
CA ILE A 238 1.58 -10.86 -3.74
C ILE A 238 0.55 -10.72 -2.61
N ALA A 239 -0.75 -10.83 -2.92
CA ALA A 239 -1.80 -10.36 -2.03
C ALA A 239 -2.52 -11.43 -1.20
N ASP A 240 -2.51 -12.69 -1.64
CA ASP A 240 -3.53 -13.68 -1.25
C ASP A 240 -3.49 -14.05 0.24
N LYS A 241 -2.32 -14.03 0.88
CA LYS A 241 -2.16 -14.49 2.27
C LYS A 241 -2.18 -13.39 3.33
N ARG A 242 -2.06 -12.13 2.94
CA ARG A 242 -1.79 -11.01 3.87
C ARG A 242 -2.65 -9.80 3.60
N ILE A 243 -2.79 -9.40 2.35
CA ILE A 243 -3.50 -8.17 1.96
C ILE A 243 -4.99 -8.48 1.76
N ASN A 244 -5.33 -9.51 0.99
CA ASN A 244 -6.72 -9.88 0.68
C ASN A 244 -7.58 -10.16 1.92
N PRO A 245 -7.09 -10.87 2.96
CA PRO A 245 -7.86 -11.06 4.19
C PRO A 245 -8.17 -9.75 4.92
N LEU A 246 -7.20 -8.82 5.00
CA LEU A 246 -7.40 -7.52 5.65
C LEU A 246 -8.44 -6.67 4.92
N LEU A 247 -8.38 -6.65 3.59
CA LEU A 247 -9.35 -5.94 2.76
C LEU A 247 -10.74 -6.55 2.90
N ASN A 248 -10.86 -7.88 2.82
CA ASN A 248 -12.14 -8.58 3.01
C ASN A 248 -12.76 -8.30 4.38
N ASP A 249 -11.96 -8.33 5.45
CA ASP A 249 -12.44 -8.04 6.79
C ASP A 249 -12.84 -6.57 6.94
N GLY A 250 -12.07 -5.64 6.35
CA GLY A 250 -12.41 -4.23 6.28
C GLY A 250 -13.74 -3.96 5.57
N ILE A 251 -13.95 -4.58 4.40
CA ILE A 251 -15.18 -4.47 3.61
C ILE A 251 -16.38 -5.03 4.38
N LYS A 252 -16.27 -6.22 5.00
CA LYS A 252 -17.34 -6.82 5.80
C LYS A 252 -17.75 -5.93 6.97
N VAL A 253 -16.79 -5.25 7.60
CA VAL A 253 -17.08 -4.33 8.70
C VAL A 253 -17.88 -3.12 8.21
N LEU A 254 -17.59 -2.58 7.02
CA LEU A 254 -18.38 -1.49 6.42
C LEU A 254 -19.83 -1.90 6.15
N THR A 255 -20.07 -3.15 5.76
CA THR A 255 -21.43 -3.66 5.52
C THR A 255 -22.28 -3.71 6.79
N ILE A 256 -21.65 -3.89 7.96
CA ILE A 256 -22.35 -4.13 9.24
C ILE A 256 -22.51 -2.85 10.07
N LEU A 257 -21.65 -1.84 9.88
CA LEU A 257 -21.68 -0.62 10.70
C LEU A 257 -22.85 0.31 10.32
N GLU A 258 -23.66 0.67 11.32
CA GLU A 258 -24.73 1.68 11.22
C GLU A 258 -24.16 3.11 11.17
N GLU A 259 -24.86 4.04 10.50
CA GLU A 259 -24.36 5.38 10.13
C GLU A 259 -24.09 6.33 11.33
N GLY A 260 -24.54 5.97 12.53
CA GLY A 260 -24.49 6.85 13.72
C GLY A 260 -23.14 6.98 14.42
N ASN A 261 -22.11 6.20 14.08
CA ASN A 261 -20.85 6.14 14.85
C ASN A 261 -19.59 6.46 14.03
N MET A 262 -19.58 7.66 13.45
CA MET A 262 -18.52 8.15 12.55
C MET A 262 -17.12 8.23 13.19
N SER A 263 -17.03 8.42 14.52
CA SER A 263 -15.76 8.43 15.27
C SER A 263 -15.10 7.05 15.30
N GLU A 264 -15.89 6.01 15.57
CA GLU A 264 -15.41 4.63 15.59
C GLU A 264 -15.11 4.11 14.17
N PHE A 265 -15.95 4.50 13.21
CA PHE A 265 -15.77 4.26 11.79
C PHE A 265 -14.39 4.75 11.29
N LYS A 266 -14.06 6.02 11.56
CA LYS A 266 -12.76 6.63 11.23
C LYS A 266 -11.59 5.89 11.88
N SER A 267 -11.69 5.58 13.18
CA SER A 267 -10.62 4.93 13.95
C SER A 267 -10.32 3.51 13.47
N ARG A 268 -11.34 2.71 13.14
CA ARG A 268 -11.18 1.35 12.60
C ARG A 268 -10.48 1.37 11.24
N TYR A 269 -10.80 2.37 10.44
CA TYR A 269 -10.27 2.46 9.10
C TYR A 269 -8.81 2.93 9.03
N LEU A 270 -8.45 3.90 9.87
CA LEU A 270 -7.05 4.28 10.03
C LEU A 270 -6.19 3.07 10.41
N ARG A 271 -6.70 2.16 11.28
CA ARG A 271 -6.01 0.90 11.59
C ARG A 271 -5.91 -0.06 10.41
N LEU A 272 -6.92 -0.10 9.52
CA LEU A 272 -6.86 -0.90 8.30
C LEU A 272 -5.77 -0.37 7.36
N CYS A 273 -5.75 0.93 7.10
CA CYS A 273 -4.69 1.55 6.29
C CYS A 273 -3.31 1.29 6.88
N ASP A 274 -3.16 1.42 8.20
CA ASP A 274 -1.91 1.11 8.89
C ASP A 274 -1.46 -0.33 8.66
N SER A 275 -2.40 -1.27 8.78
CA SER A 275 -2.15 -2.70 8.56
C SER A 275 -1.77 -2.97 7.10
N LEU A 276 -2.42 -2.30 6.14
CA LEU A 276 -2.11 -2.43 4.71
C LEU A 276 -0.71 -1.91 4.39
N VAL A 277 -0.33 -0.72 4.89
CA VAL A 277 1.01 -0.15 4.72
C VAL A 277 2.09 -1.07 5.31
N GLU A 278 1.82 -1.67 6.46
CA GLU A 278 2.73 -2.65 7.06
C GLU A 278 2.86 -3.92 6.21
N GLN A 279 1.76 -4.47 5.66
CA GLN A 279 1.85 -5.62 4.77
C GLN A 279 2.61 -5.31 3.48
N LEU A 280 2.41 -4.11 2.91
CA LEU A 280 3.19 -3.65 1.75
C LEU A 280 4.68 -3.60 2.05
N HIS A 281 5.05 -3.06 3.22
CA HIS A 281 6.45 -3.04 3.66
C HIS A 281 7.04 -4.45 3.78
N ILE A 282 6.32 -5.39 4.40
CA ILE A 282 6.81 -6.76 4.58
C ILE A 282 6.99 -7.46 3.22
N GLU A 283 6.08 -7.27 2.25
CA GLU A 283 6.25 -7.84 0.91
C GLU A 283 7.48 -7.28 0.18
N VAL A 284 7.80 -6.00 0.41
CA VAL A 284 8.99 -5.33 -0.13
C VAL A 284 10.28 -5.82 0.53
N VAL A 285 10.25 -6.12 1.84
CA VAL A 285 11.38 -6.74 2.55
C VAL A 285 11.51 -8.23 2.24
N GLY A 286 10.39 -8.89 1.94
CA GLY A 286 10.25 -10.22 1.35
C GLY A 286 11.22 -11.27 1.87
N THR A 287 10.84 -11.95 2.96
CA THR A 287 11.45 -13.15 3.55
C THR A 287 12.32 -13.99 2.61
N ASP A 288 13.64 -13.77 2.66
CA ASP A 288 14.68 -14.73 2.25
C ASP A 288 14.79 -15.84 3.30
N LEU A 289 13.70 -16.57 3.55
CA LEU A 289 13.71 -17.73 4.43
C LEU A 289 12.93 -18.88 3.80
N LYS A 290 13.56 -19.55 2.84
CA LYS A 290 13.34 -20.97 2.66
C LYS A 290 14.69 -21.69 2.69
N ALA A 291 14.77 -22.67 3.59
CA ALA A 291 15.82 -23.66 3.82
C ALA A 291 17.05 -23.22 4.65
N ASN A 292 16.98 -23.40 5.97
CA ASN A 292 17.77 -24.42 6.68
C ASN A 292 17.57 -24.42 8.20
N GLU A 293 17.57 -25.65 8.75
CA GLU A 293 17.85 -26.06 10.14
C GLU A 293 16.74 -25.80 11.19
N ALA A 294 15.98 -26.83 11.58
CA ALA A 294 16.33 -27.90 12.52
C ALA A 294 16.12 -27.49 14.00
N SER A 295 15.00 -27.96 14.55
CA SER A 295 14.78 -28.46 15.91
C SER A 295 15.60 -27.88 17.09
N SER A 296 14.82 -27.40 18.08
CA SER A 296 14.96 -27.58 19.55
C SER A 296 15.74 -26.50 20.35
N PRO A 297 15.60 -26.47 21.70
CA PRO A 297 14.48 -25.83 22.41
C PRO A 297 14.96 -24.86 23.52
N ALA A 298 14.01 -24.36 24.33
CA ALA A 298 14.18 -23.63 25.61
C ALA A 298 14.35 -22.09 25.49
N GLN A 299 13.88 -21.24 26.41
CA GLN A 299 13.48 -21.46 27.79
C GLN A 299 12.59 -20.29 28.25
N ASP A 300 11.57 -20.62 29.02
CA ASP A 300 10.58 -19.74 29.63
C ASP A 300 11.21 -18.93 30.77
N LEU A 301 11.11 -17.60 30.71
CA LEU A 301 11.31 -16.69 31.84
C LEU A 301 10.32 -15.53 31.73
N SER A 302 9.13 -15.76 32.29
CA SER A 302 8.15 -14.71 32.58
C SER A 302 8.06 -14.47 34.11
N PRO A 303 8.00 -13.21 34.59
CA PRO A 303 7.49 -12.92 35.93
C PRO A 303 5.97 -12.74 35.89
N LYS A 304 5.31 -13.52 36.75
CA LYS A 304 3.87 -13.59 37.03
C LYS A 304 3.23 -12.22 37.30
N ARG A 305 2.04 -11.99 36.73
CA ARG A 305 0.93 -11.28 37.41
C ARG A 305 -0.41 -11.96 37.13
N ASN A 306 -0.95 -12.49 38.24
CA ASN A 306 -2.32 -12.80 38.63
C ASN A 306 -3.34 -13.30 37.58
N THR A 307 -3.65 -14.57 37.78
CA THR A 307 -4.67 -15.42 37.18
C THR A 307 -6.09 -15.06 37.66
N GLU A 308 -6.98 -14.68 36.74
CA GLU A 308 -8.38 -15.12 36.76
C GLU A 308 -8.49 -16.30 35.78
N SER A 309 -9.24 -17.33 36.17
CA SER A 309 -9.32 -18.67 35.56
C SER A 309 -9.43 -18.68 34.02
N MET A 310 -8.41 -19.25 33.36
CA MET A 310 -8.37 -19.48 31.91
C MET A 310 -9.33 -20.62 31.53
N LYS A 311 -10.27 -20.38 30.62
CA LYS A 311 -10.97 -21.48 29.92
C LYS A 311 -10.02 -22.10 28.88
N GLU A 312 -9.95 -23.43 28.85
CA GLU A 312 -8.99 -24.22 28.04
C GLU A 312 -9.16 -24.05 26.52
N ASP A 313 -10.25 -23.45 26.05
CA ASP A 313 -10.63 -23.35 24.63
C ASP A 313 -9.76 -22.41 23.77
N SER A 314 -8.80 -21.66 24.33
CA SER A 314 -8.01 -20.64 23.61
C SER A 314 -6.52 -20.96 23.41
N LYS A 315 -6.06 -22.16 23.76
CA LYS A 315 -4.66 -22.59 23.57
C LYS A 315 -4.52 -23.51 22.36
N SER A 316 -3.47 -23.30 21.56
CA SER A 316 -3.04 -24.29 20.56
C SER A 316 -2.22 -25.41 21.22
N ASP A 317 -2.01 -26.53 20.51
CA ASP A 317 -1.23 -27.70 20.98
C ASP A 317 0.19 -27.37 21.50
N ASN A 318 0.73 -26.19 21.17
CA ASN A 318 2.03 -25.69 21.61
C ASN A 318 1.96 -24.60 22.70
N GLY A 319 0.81 -24.40 23.35
CA GLY A 319 0.66 -23.47 24.49
C GLY A 319 0.55 -21.98 24.14
N GLN A 320 0.50 -21.63 22.85
CA GLN A 320 0.33 -20.24 22.40
C GLN A 320 -1.17 -19.84 22.34
N LEU A 321 -1.48 -18.65 22.83
CA LEU A 321 -2.85 -18.10 22.79
C LEU A 321 -3.25 -17.75 21.36
N ARG A 322 -4.39 -18.26 20.90
CA ARG A 322 -4.99 -17.88 19.62
C ARG A 322 -6.33 -17.20 19.85
N CYS A 323 -6.61 -16.19 19.05
CA CYS A 323 -7.90 -15.51 19.07
C CYS A 323 -8.99 -16.50 18.63
N PRO A 324 -10.04 -16.74 19.44
CA PRO A 324 -11.11 -17.69 19.11
C PRO A 324 -11.99 -17.22 17.94
N VAL A 325 -11.86 -15.95 17.52
CA VAL A 325 -12.62 -15.35 16.41
C VAL A 325 -11.86 -15.51 15.08
N CYS A 326 -10.61 -15.04 15.00
CA CYS A 326 -9.82 -15.05 13.76
C CYS A 326 -8.76 -16.14 13.70
N LYS A 327 -8.58 -16.92 14.78
CA LYS A 327 -7.55 -17.97 14.93
C LYS A 327 -6.09 -17.50 14.85
N ASN A 328 -5.82 -16.19 14.74
CA ASN A 328 -4.48 -15.62 14.76
C ASN A 328 -3.82 -15.77 16.13
N LEU A 329 -2.49 -15.83 16.15
CA LEU A 329 -1.71 -15.82 17.38
C LEU A 329 -1.87 -14.47 18.10
N ILE A 330 -2.03 -14.51 19.43
CA ILE A 330 -2.03 -13.34 20.28
C ILE A 330 -0.61 -13.19 20.83
N ASP A 331 0.13 -12.19 20.36
CA ASP A 331 1.52 -11.93 20.75
C ASP A 331 1.73 -10.45 21.14
N SER A 332 2.99 -10.01 21.30
CA SER A 332 3.32 -8.63 21.67
C SER A 332 2.90 -7.57 20.65
N SER A 333 2.61 -7.96 19.40
CA SER A 333 2.13 -7.05 18.34
C SER A 333 0.62 -6.81 18.43
N ASN A 334 -0.13 -7.72 19.06
CA ASN A 334 -1.59 -7.66 19.17
C ASN A 334 -2.03 -7.89 20.61
N ARG A 335 -2.37 -6.79 21.31
CA ARG A 335 -2.76 -6.80 22.73
C ARG A 335 -3.86 -7.84 23.02
N SER A 336 -3.67 -8.64 24.06
CA SER A 336 -4.66 -9.61 24.53
C SER A 336 -5.78 -8.91 25.31
N LEU A 337 -7.03 -9.11 24.89
CA LEU A 337 -8.23 -8.62 25.57
C LEU A 337 -9.05 -9.79 26.11
N LEU A 338 -9.66 -9.63 27.29
CA LEU A 338 -10.47 -10.66 27.94
C LEU A 338 -11.95 -10.41 27.71
N CYS A 339 -12.67 -11.39 27.16
CA CYS A 339 -14.11 -11.26 26.90
C CYS A 339 -14.91 -11.24 28.21
N GLY A 340 -15.67 -10.16 28.46
CA GLY A 340 -16.51 -9.99 29.65
C GLY A 340 -17.62 -11.04 29.81
N LYS A 341 -18.07 -11.66 28.70
CA LYS A 341 -19.17 -12.64 28.71
C LYS A 341 -18.70 -14.08 28.65
N CYS A 342 -17.81 -14.43 27.71
CA CYS A 342 -17.35 -15.82 27.58
C CYS A 342 -16.05 -16.11 28.35
N GLY A 343 -15.29 -15.08 28.76
CA GLY A 343 -14.01 -15.24 29.46
C GLY A 343 -12.83 -15.62 28.54
N ALA A 344 -13.01 -15.63 27.22
CA ALA A 344 -11.95 -15.98 26.28
C ALA A 344 -11.03 -14.80 25.99
N HIS A 345 -9.74 -15.07 25.85
CA HIS A 345 -8.76 -14.10 25.37
C HIS A 345 -8.86 -13.95 23.85
N PHE A 346 -9.03 -12.74 23.34
CA PHE A 346 -9.12 -12.43 21.92
C PHE A 346 -8.20 -11.25 21.56
N CYS A 347 -7.83 -11.12 20.28
CA CYS A 347 -6.93 -10.05 19.85
C CYS A 347 -7.68 -8.71 19.74
N GLN A 348 -6.97 -7.61 19.96
CA GLN A 348 -7.50 -6.25 19.83
C GLN A 348 -8.17 -5.97 18.46
N ILE A 349 -7.73 -6.64 17.40
CA ILE A 349 -8.31 -6.54 16.05
C ILE A 349 -9.76 -7.06 16.02
N CYS A 350 -10.10 -8.05 16.85
CA CYS A 350 -11.44 -8.63 16.94
C CYS A 350 -12.32 -7.99 18.03
N GLU A 351 -11.88 -6.87 18.61
CA GLU A 351 -12.66 -6.07 19.57
C GLU A 351 -13.88 -5.43 18.88
N SER A 352 -15.01 -5.44 19.59
CA SER A 352 -16.31 -5.00 19.05
C SER A 352 -16.86 -3.75 19.75
N TRP A 353 -16.06 -3.07 20.55
CA TRP A 353 -16.52 -1.99 21.43
C TRP A 353 -16.62 -0.61 20.77
N SER A 354 -17.69 0.09 21.16
CA SER A 354 -17.88 1.52 20.97
C SER A 354 -17.15 2.36 22.02
N ARG A 355 -17.02 3.66 21.74
CA ARG A 355 -16.34 4.62 22.63
C ARG A 355 -17.10 4.84 23.94
N GLU A 356 -18.44 4.76 23.92
CA GLU A 356 -19.31 4.95 25.09
C GLU A 356 -19.26 3.75 26.06
N GLU A 357 -19.10 2.53 25.56
CA GLU A 357 -18.97 1.31 26.39
C GLU A 357 -17.63 1.28 27.16
N ARG A 358 -16.58 1.87 26.57
CA ARG A 358 -15.27 2.08 27.23
C ARG A 358 -15.34 3.07 28.38
N GLU A 359 -16.17 4.10 28.25
CA GLU A 359 -16.33 5.15 29.26
C GLU A 359 -17.23 4.69 30.43
N ARG A 360 -18.12 3.72 30.21
CA ARG A 360 -18.96 3.07 31.25
C ARG A 360 -18.23 1.99 32.07
N GLY A 361 -17.00 1.62 31.70
CA GLY A 361 -16.15 0.72 32.47
C GLY A 361 -16.55 -0.77 32.42
N GLU A 362 -17.27 -1.19 31.38
CA GLU A 362 -17.70 -2.58 31.21
C GLU A 362 -16.51 -3.49 30.80
N ARG A 363 -16.67 -4.81 30.71
CA ARG A 363 -15.60 -5.71 30.21
C ARG A 363 -15.82 -5.98 28.70
N PRO A 364 -14.78 -5.94 27.84
CA PRO A 364 -14.97 -5.99 26.39
C PRO A 364 -15.53 -7.31 25.90
N LEU A 365 -16.43 -7.33 24.90
CA LEU A 365 -17.02 -8.55 24.35
C LEU A 365 -16.31 -9.00 23.06
N CYS A 366 -16.16 -10.32 22.88
CA CYS A 366 -15.70 -10.87 21.61
C CYS A 366 -16.83 -10.82 20.57
N LYS A 367 -16.46 -10.70 19.29
CA LYS A 367 -17.41 -10.54 18.16
C LYS A 367 -18.55 -11.56 18.15
N LYS A 368 -18.28 -12.81 18.56
CA LYS A 368 -19.28 -13.90 18.67
C LYS A 368 -20.30 -13.68 19.79
N CYS A 369 -19.85 -13.17 20.95
CA CYS A 369 -20.73 -12.86 22.07
C CYS A 369 -21.57 -11.62 21.79
N PHE A 370 -20.98 -10.63 21.11
CA PHE A 370 -21.65 -9.40 20.71
C PHE A 370 -22.79 -9.66 19.70
N SER A 371 -22.52 -10.46 18.65
CA SER A 371 -23.56 -10.80 17.66
C SER A 371 -24.75 -11.55 18.27
N ALA A 372 -24.49 -12.44 19.23
CA ALA A 372 -25.55 -13.17 19.95
C ALA A 372 -26.36 -12.29 20.93
N GLU A 373 -25.84 -11.14 21.34
CA GLU A 373 -26.57 -10.14 22.13
C GLU A 373 -27.54 -9.35 21.24
N GLN A 374 -27.08 -8.97 20.06
CA GLN A 374 -27.84 -8.20 19.07
C GLN A 374 -29.02 -8.99 18.49
N GLU A 375 -28.84 -10.30 18.30
CA GLU A 375 -29.90 -11.20 17.81
C GLU A 375 -31.06 -11.31 18.81
N LYS A 376 -30.75 -11.36 20.12
CA LYS A 376 -31.78 -11.37 21.18
C LYS A 376 -32.56 -10.06 21.29
N LEU A 377 -31.91 -8.93 21.01
CA LEU A 377 -32.59 -7.62 20.98
C LEU A 377 -33.52 -7.49 19.78
N ARG A 378 -33.15 -8.08 18.63
CA ARG A 378 -34.02 -8.14 17.43
C ARG A 378 -35.24 -9.02 17.63
N GLU A 379 -35.08 -10.16 18.31
CA GLU A 379 -36.21 -11.04 18.67
C GLU A 379 -37.21 -10.34 19.60
N GLN A 380 -36.74 -9.49 20.52
CA GLN A 380 -37.60 -8.72 21.43
C GLN A 380 -38.37 -7.59 20.73
N MET A 381 -37.82 -7.01 19.66
CA MET A 381 -38.48 -5.97 18.87
C MET A 381 -39.51 -6.53 17.86
N GLY A 382 -39.32 -7.76 17.38
CA GLY A 382 -40.28 -8.41 16.47
C GLY A 382 -41.62 -8.75 17.12
N GLU A 383 -41.67 -8.96 18.44
CA GLU A 383 -42.91 -9.25 19.18
C GLU A 383 -43.81 -8.01 19.40
N GLU A 384 -43.30 -6.79 19.16
CA GLU A 384 -44.07 -5.54 19.24
C GLU A 384 -44.76 -5.21 17.89
N GLU A 385 -44.17 -5.56 16.75
CA GLU A 385 -44.73 -5.31 15.40
C GLU A 385 -45.90 -6.24 15.04
N ASP A 386 -45.94 -7.46 15.58
CA ASP A 386 -47.04 -8.42 15.33
C ASP A 386 -48.35 -8.01 16.01
N LYS A 387 -48.34 -7.04 16.93
CA LYS A 387 -49.55 -6.49 17.56
C LYS A 387 -50.19 -5.33 16.78
N GLU A 388 -49.46 -4.71 15.86
CA GLU A 388 -49.97 -3.59 15.05
C GLU A 388 -50.59 -4.05 13.71
N LYS A 389 -50.31 -5.29 13.26
CA LYS A 389 -50.79 -5.83 11.97
C LYS A 389 -52.22 -6.39 11.95
N GLU A 390 -52.94 -6.40 13.08
CA GLU A 390 -54.34 -6.87 13.11
C GLU A 390 -55.39 -5.81 12.70
N ASN A 391 -55.00 -4.60 12.25
CA ASN A 391 -55.98 -3.54 12.03
C ASN A 391 -55.68 -2.57 10.87
N SER A 392 -55.85 -2.99 9.61
CA SER A 392 -56.56 -2.22 8.57
C SER A 392 -56.44 -2.88 7.19
N GLY A 393 -57.56 -2.93 6.46
CA GLY A 393 -57.68 -3.57 5.15
C GLY A 393 -57.28 -2.69 3.95
N THR A 394 -57.03 -3.42 2.87
CA THR A 394 -56.37 -3.08 1.61
C THR A 394 -57.16 -2.18 0.65
N SER A 395 -56.48 -1.34 -0.13
CA SER A 395 -57.04 -0.72 -1.35
C SER A 395 -55.96 -0.50 -2.41
N GLU A 396 -56.32 -0.55 -3.70
CA GLU A 396 -55.51 -0.60 -4.95
C GLU A 396 -54.22 0.27 -5.01
N ALA A 397 -54.06 1.27 -4.15
CA ALA A 397 -52.79 1.98 -3.95
C ALA A 397 -51.69 1.05 -3.40
N GLU A 398 -52.03 0.11 -2.51
CA GLU A 398 -51.11 -0.90 -1.99
C GLU A 398 -50.69 -1.91 -3.07
N GLU A 399 -51.54 -2.22 -4.05
CA GLU A 399 -51.14 -3.09 -5.16
C GLU A 399 -50.15 -2.37 -6.09
N ILE A 400 -50.39 -1.11 -6.42
CA ILE A 400 -49.45 -0.30 -7.22
C ILE A 400 -48.13 -0.05 -6.45
N GLU A 401 -48.20 0.25 -5.15
CA GLU A 401 -47.03 0.39 -4.27
C GLU A 401 -46.24 -0.93 -4.19
N ASN A 402 -46.91 -2.06 -4.02
CA ASN A 402 -46.27 -3.39 -4.00
C ASN A 402 -45.59 -3.73 -5.34
N PHE A 403 -46.21 -3.40 -6.48
CA PHE A 403 -45.58 -3.59 -7.81
C PHE A 403 -44.33 -2.71 -7.98
N THR A 404 -44.35 -1.47 -7.49
CA THR A 404 -43.17 -0.59 -7.53
C THR A 404 -42.08 -1.06 -6.57
N GLU A 405 -42.44 -1.59 -5.41
CA GLU A 405 -41.49 -2.10 -4.42
C GLU A 405 -40.78 -3.38 -4.90
N GLU A 406 -41.48 -4.26 -5.62
CA GLU A 406 -40.87 -5.45 -6.23
C GLU A 406 -39.89 -5.09 -7.35
N ALA A 407 -40.23 -4.11 -8.19
CA ALA A 407 -39.31 -3.58 -9.21
C ALA A 407 -38.05 -2.97 -8.58
N ILE A 408 -38.21 -2.18 -7.51
CA ILE A 408 -37.10 -1.58 -6.75
C ILE A 408 -36.23 -2.68 -6.12
N GLN A 409 -36.83 -3.73 -5.55
CA GLN A 409 -36.07 -4.84 -4.97
C GLN A 409 -35.22 -5.58 -6.01
N HIS A 410 -35.76 -5.79 -7.22
CA HIS A 410 -34.99 -6.37 -8.32
C HIS A 410 -33.89 -5.44 -8.81
N PHE A 411 -34.13 -4.13 -8.85
CA PHE A 411 -33.12 -3.13 -9.15
C PHE A 411 -31.99 -3.13 -8.11
N GLU A 412 -32.31 -3.15 -6.82
CA GLU A 412 -31.32 -3.23 -5.73
C GLU A 412 -30.49 -4.52 -5.78
N LYS A 413 -31.12 -5.66 -6.11
CA LYS A 413 -30.41 -6.92 -6.37
C LYS A 413 -29.45 -6.78 -7.56
N GLY A 414 -29.87 -6.10 -8.62
CA GLY A 414 -29.01 -5.80 -9.76
C GLY A 414 -27.82 -4.92 -9.38
N LEU A 415 -28.04 -3.88 -8.57
CA LEU A 415 -26.97 -3.04 -8.03
C LEU A 415 -26.01 -3.86 -7.16
N ALA A 416 -26.51 -4.78 -6.35
CA ALA A 416 -25.69 -5.68 -5.53
C ALA A 416 -24.83 -6.60 -6.40
N PHE A 417 -25.39 -7.24 -7.43
CA PHE A 417 -24.61 -8.07 -8.36
C PHE A 417 -23.58 -7.26 -9.15
N TYR A 418 -23.95 -6.05 -9.59
CA TYR A 418 -23.04 -5.14 -10.28
C TYR A 418 -21.85 -4.75 -9.38
N LYS A 419 -22.10 -4.42 -8.11
CA LYS A 419 -21.05 -4.12 -7.10
C LYS A 419 -20.15 -5.32 -6.82
N LEU A 420 -20.65 -6.55 -6.98
CA LEU A 420 -19.88 -7.79 -6.85
C LEU A 420 -19.12 -8.18 -8.14
N GLY A 421 -19.20 -7.38 -9.21
CA GLY A 421 -18.58 -7.68 -10.50
C GLY A 421 -19.27 -8.79 -11.30
N ARG A 422 -20.45 -9.22 -10.85
CA ARG A 422 -21.29 -10.25 -11.48
C ARG A 422 -22.23 -9.60 -12.48
N TYR A 423 -21.67 -9.11 -13.58
CA TYR A 423 -22.39 -8.22 -14.51
C TYR A 423 -23.53 -8.94 -15.26
N GLU A 424 -23.37 -10.21 -15.62
CA GLU A 424 -24.44 -11.01 -16.23
C GLU A 424 -25.64 -11.16 -15.29
N GLU A 425 -25.41 -11.49 -14.01
CA GLU A 425 -26.48 -11.59 -13.03
C GLU A 425 -27.11 -10.24 -12.70
N ALA A 426 -26.32 -9.16 -12.74
CA ALA A 426 -26.83 -7.80 -12.61
C ALA A 426 -27.80 -7.46 -13.75
N ILE A 427 -27.43 -7.78 -14.99
CA ILE A 427 -28.29 -7.58 -16.17
C ILE A 427 -29.60 -8.34 -16.02
N ILE A 428 -29.57 -9.61 -15.61
CA ILE A 428 -30.78 -10.41 -15.39
C ILE A 428 -31.68 -9.78 -14.31
N ALA A 429 -31.09 -9.27 -13.23
CA ALA A 429 -31.85 -8.62 -12.16
C ALA A 429 -32.46 -7.28 -12.62
N TYR A 430 -31.74 -6.47 -13.39
CA TYR A 430 -32.29 -5.26 -14.00
C TYR A 430 -33.38 -5.58 -15.04
N GLU A 431 -33.24 -6.65 -15.82
CA GLU A 431 -34.28 -7.11 -16.74
C GLU A 431 -35.57 -7.46 -16.02
N LYS A 432 -35.48 -8.17 -14.89
CA LYS A 432 -36.65 -8.45 -14.03
C LYS A 432 -37.28 -7.17 -13.48
N ALA A 433 -36.47 -6.20 -13.06
CA ALA A 433 -36.99 -4.91 -12.63
C ALA A 433 -37.73 -4.19 -13.78
N LEU A 434 -37.22 -4.30 -15.02
CA LEU A 434 -37.81 -3.69 -16.21
C LEU A 434 -39.03 -4.45 -16.77
N GLU A 435 -39.16 -5.74 -16.48
CA GLU A 435 -40.37 -6.51 -16.76
C GLU A 435 -41.54 -6.05 -15.88
N ILE A 436 -41.25 -5.67 -14.64
CA ILE A 436 -42.24 -5.17 -13.66
C ILE A 436 -42.51 -3.68 -13.90
N ASP A 437 -41.47 -2.85 -14.00
CA ASP A 437 -41.55 -1.43 -14.37
C ASP A 437 -40.65 -1.09 -15.56
N HIS A 438 -41.23 -1.16 -16.76
CA HIS A 438 -40.56 -0.83 -18.02
C HIS A 438 -40.08 0.64 -18.12
N LYS A 439 -40.57 1.53 -17.26
CA LYS A 439 -40.20 2.95 -17.22
C LYS A 439 -39.15 3.26 -16.16
N HIS A 440 -38.63 2.26 -15.43
CA HIS A 440 -37.62 2.48 -14.41
C HIS A 440 -36.27 2.94 -15.03
N ILE A 441 -36.04 4.24 -15.03
CA ILE A 441 -34.91 4.91 -15.71
C ILE A 441 -33.57 4.36 -15.20
N ASP A 442 -33.43 4.21 -13.89
CA ASP A 442 -32.18 3.75 -13.28
C ASP A 442 -31.85 2.30 -13.65
N SER A 443 -32.86 1.45 -13.87
CA SER A 443 -32.65 0.06 -14.32
C SER A 443 -32.12 0.03 -15.75
N TRP A 444 -32.66 0.87 -16.65
CA TRP A 444 -32.14 1.00 -18.01
C TRP A 444 -30.71 1.54 -18.05
N ASN A 445 -30.42 2.60 -17.29
CA ASN A 445 -29.08 3.19 -17.23
C ASN A 445 -28.06 2.20 -16.63
N ASN A 446 -28.36 1.56 -15.50
CA ASN A 446 -27.44 0.62 -14.86
C ASN A 446 -27.28 -0.70 -15.63
N LYS A 447 -28.32 -1.15 -16.36
CA LYS A 447 -28.19 -2.24 -17.35
C LYS A 447 -27.19 -1.86 -18.44
N GLY A 448 -27.25 -0.63 -18.95
CA GLY A 448 -26.28 -0.12 -19.92
C GLY A 448 -24.85 -0.13 -19.39
N ILE A 449 -24.65 0.26 -18.13
CA ILE A 449 -23.32 0.26 -17.49
C ILE A 449 -22.80 -1.18 -17.33
N ALA A 450 -23.64 -2.11 -16.87
CA ALA A 450 -23.25 -3.52 -16.75
C ALA A 450 -22.88 -4.14 -18.11
N LEU A 451 -23.64 -3.85 -19.16
CA LEU A 451 -23.33 -4.28 -20.54
C LEU A 451 -22.01 -3.68 -21.05
N TYR A 452 -21.75 -2.40 -20.75
CA TYR A 452 -20.50 -1.74 -21.07
C TYR A 452 -19.30 -2.44 -20.38
N CYS A 453 -19.43 -2.80 -19.09
CA CYS A 453 -18.38 -3.52 -18.36
C CYS A 453 -18.07 -4.90 -18.95
N LEU A 454 -19.04 -5.54 -19.62
CA LEU A 454 -18.86 -6.79 -20.35
C LEU A 454 -18.35 -6.62 -21.78
N GLY A 455 -18.12 -5.38 -22.24
CA GLY A 455 -17.71 -5.07 -23.61
C GLY A 455 -18.83 -5.22 -24.64
N ARG A 456 -20.09 -5.35 -24.21
CA ARG A 456 -21.28 -5.45 -25.08
C ARG A 456 -21.80 -4.05 -25.42
N TYR A 457 -20.97 -3.27 -26.12
CA TYR A 457 -21.18 -1.84 -26.31
C TYR A 457 -22.44 -1.47 -27.09
N GLU A 458 -22.78 -2.20 -28.16
CA GLU A 458 -24.00 -1.94 -28.94
C GLU A 458 -25.28 -2.13 -28.11
N GLU A 459 -25.29 -3.14 -27.24
CA GLU A 459 -26.42 -3.40 -26.34
C GLU A 459 -26.48 -2.36 -25.22
N ALA A 460 -25.34 -1.91 -24.71
CA ALA A 460 -25.27 -0.80 -23.78
C ALA A 460 -25.86 0.49 -24.37
N LEU A 461 -25.55 0.81 -25.64
CA LEU A 461 -26.15 1.94 -26.35
C LEU A 461 -27.68 1.83 -26.44
N GLN A 462 -28.20 0.64 -26.75
CA GLN A 462 -29.65 0.42 -26.78
C GLN A 462 -30.29 0.67 -25.41
N ALA A 463 -29.65 0.22 -24.33
CA ALA A 463 -30.14 0.45 -22.98
C ALA A 463 -30.14 1.95 -22.60
N TYR A 464 -29.07 2.68 -22.93
CA TYR A 464 -29.03 4.13 -22.74
C TYR A 464 -30.06 4.87 -23.60
N ASP A 465 -30.31 4.42 -24.84
CA ASP A 465 -31.35 4.99 -25.70
C ASP A 465 -32.75 4.80 -25.13
N GLN A 466 -33.03 3.66 -24.49
CA GLN A 466 -34.30 3.46 -23.79
C GLN A 466 -34.41 4.36 -22.55
N SER A 467 -33.34 4.46 -21.76
CA SER A 467 -33.28 5.41 -20.64
C SER A 467 -33.56 6.85 -21.10
N LEU A 468 -32.97 7.28 -22.22
CA LEU A 468 -33.10 8.64 -22.76
C LEU A 468 -34.45 8.90 -23.45
N LYS A 469 -35.15 7.85 -23.91
CA LYS A 469 -36.54 7.97 -24.38
C LYS A 469 -37.50 8.26 -23.23
N ILE A 470 -37.23 7.71 -22.04
CA ILE A 470 -38.03 7.91 -20.84
C ILE A 470 -37.70 9.25 -20.19
N ASP A 471 -36.41 9.54 -19.99
CA ASP A 471 -35.91 10.83 -19.52
C ASP A 471 -34.79 11.37 -20.43
N SER A 472 -35.17 12.29 -21.30
CA SER A 472 -34.26 12.94 -22.24
C SER A 472 -33.27 13.91 -21.58
N LYS A 473 -33.46 14.24 -20.30
CA LYS A 473 -32.61 15.16 -19.53
C LYS A 473 -31.61 14.45 -18.62
N SER A 474 -31.49 13.12 -18.70
CA SER A 474 -30.53 12.38 -17.91
C SER A 474 -29.09 12.65 -18.36
N ILE A 475 -28.37 13.49 -17.60
CA ILE A 475 -26.95 13.81 -17.81
C ILE A 475 -26.11 12.53 -17.78
N CYS A 476 -26.39 11.63 -16.84
CA CYS A 476 -25.65 10.38 -16.67
C CYS A 476 -25.78 9.48 -17.89
N ALA A 477 -26.99 9.31 -18.44
CA ALA A 477 -27.23 8.49 -19.61
C ALA A 477 -26.56 9.08 -20.86
N TRP A 478 -26.61 10.41 -21.06
CA TRP A 478 -25.92 11.07 -22.17
C TRP A 478 -24.39 10.92 -22.08
N ASN A 479 -23.80 11.10 -20.90
CA ASN A 479 -22.37 10.96 -20.70
C ASN A 479 -21.90 9.50 -20.88
N ASN A 480 -22.62 8.53 -20.32
CA ASN A 480 -22.30 7.10 -20.47
C ASN A 480 -22.46 6.62 -21.92
N LYS A 481 -23.48 7.12 -22.63
CA LYS A 481 -23.63 6.91 -24.08
C LYS A 481 -22.44 7.48 -24.85
N GLY A 482 -21.98 8.69 -24.52
CA GLY A 482 -20.80 9.31 -25.11
C GLY A 482 -19.52 8.50 -24.90
N ILE A 483 -19.31 7.97 -23.69
CA ILE A 483 -18.15 7.11 -23.36
C ILE A 483 -18.21 5.82 -24.19
N THR A 484 -19.38 5.19 -24.24
CA THR A 484 -19.57 3.94 -25.01
C THR A 484 -19.33 4.16 -26.50
N LEU A 485 -19.79 5.28 -27.07
CA LEU A 485 -19.53 5.65 -28.46
C LEU A 485 -18.05 5.94 -28.73
N TYR A 486 -17.36 6.55 -27.76
CA TYR A 486 -15.92 6.80 -27.85
C TYR A 486 -15.12 5.49 -27.93
N ASP A 487 -15.44 4.52 -27.09
CA ASP A 487 -14.74 3.23 -27.07
C ASP A 487 -15.04 2.36 -28.30
N LEU A 488 -16.22 2.54 -28.91
CA LEU A 488 -16.55 1.98 -30.23
C LEU A 488 -15.85 2.70 -31.40
N GLY A 489 -15.11 3.79 -31.14
CA GLY A 489 -14.46 4.59 -32.16
C GLY A 489 -15.40 5.52 -32.95
N ARG A 490 -16.67 5.65 -32.54
CA ARG A 490 -17.69 6.52 -33.14
C ARG A 490 -17.60 7.93 -32.57
N TYR A 491 -16.44 8.57 -32.76
CA TYR A 491 -16.08 9.80 -32.05
C TYR A 491 -16.98 11.00 -32.35
N GLU A 492 -17.50 11.14 -33.58
CA GLU A 492 -18.40 12.25 -33.93
C GLU A 492 -19.74 12.14 -33.18
N GLU A 493 -20.27 10.91 -33.06
CA GLU A 493 -21.50 10.65 -32.30
C GLU A 493 -21.28 10.78 -30.80
N ALA A 494 -20.09 10.43 -30.31
CA ALA A 494 -19.70 10.67 -28.92
C ALA A 494 -19.72 12.17 -28.59
N ILE A 495 -19.22 13.02 -29.48
CA ILE A 495 -19.25 14.48 -29.32
C ILE A 495 -20.69 14.98 -29.22
N ILE A 496 -21.59 14.51 -30.09
CA ILE A 496 -23.02 14.89 -30.04
C ILE A 496 -23.64 14.48 -28.69
N ALA A 497 -23.33 13.29 -28.17
CA ALA A 497 -23.82 12.85 -26.87
C ALA A 497 -23.27 13.71 -25.71
N TYR A 498 -21.99 14.08 -25.75
CA TYR A 498 -21.42 15.01 -24.77
C TYR A 498 -22.02 16.41 -24.89
N ASP A 499 -22.34 16.87 -26.10
CA ASP A 499 -22.98 18.17 -26.33
C ASP A 499 -24.38 18.22 -25.74
N HIS A 500 -25.18 17.17 -25.90
CA HIS A 500 -26.47 17.08 -25.20
C HIS A 500 -26.31 17.05 -23.68
N SER A 501 -25.30 16.34 -23.15
CA SER A 501 -24.98 16.40 -21.72
C SER A 501 -24.63 17.82 -21.26
N LEU A 502 -23.92 18.60 -22.09
CA LEU A 502 -23.48 19.97 -21.80
C LEU A 502 -24.59 21.01 -22.00
N GLU A 503 -25.57 20.75 -22.85
CA GLU A 503 -26.80 21.55 -22.96
C GLU A 503 -27.62 21.48 -21.66
N ILE A 504 -27.61 20.33 -20.99
CA ILE A 504 -28.31 20.11 -19.72
C ILE A 504 -27.46 20.65 -18.55
N ASP A 505 -26.18 20.30 -18.49
CA ASP A 505 -25.22 20.82 -17.51
C ASP A 505 -23.95 21.36 -18.17
N SER A 506 -23.99 22.67 -18.44
CA SER A 506 -22.88 23.42 -19.05
C SER A 506 -21.60 23.46 -18.21
N LYS A 507 -21.67 23.10 -16.92
CA LYS A 507 -20.53 23.11 -15.98
C LYS A 507 -19.99 21.71 -15.70
N SER A 508 -20.41 20.68 -16.44
CA SER A 508 -19.86 19.34 -16.30
C SER A 508 -18.41 19.28 -16.79
N THR A 509 -17.45 19.29 -15.86
CA THR A 509 -16.01 19.13 -16.14
C THR A 509 -15.74 17.84 -16.90
N TYR A 510 -16.40 16.74 -16.51
CA TYR A 510 -16.22 15.43 -17.13
C TYR A 510 -16.65 15.43 -18.60
N ALA A 511 -17.83 15.98 -18.91
CA ALA A 511 -18.32 16.04 -20.29
C ALA A 511 -17.43 16.92 -21.19
N TRP A 512 -16.95 18.07 -20.69
CA TRP A 512 -15.98 18.91 -21.42
C TRP A 512 -14.65 18.19 -21.67
N SER A 513 -14.12 17.48 -20.67
CA SER A 513 -12.86 16.73 -20.81
C SER A 513 -12.98 15.57 -21.79
N ASN A 514 -14.09 14.82 -21.73
CA ASN A 514 -14.37 13.70 -22.63
C ASN A 514 -14.62 14.17 -24.07
N LYS A 515 -15.33 15.29 -24.25
CA LYS A 515 -15.46 15.95 -25.55
C LYS A 515 -14.10 16.33 -26.14
N GLY A 516 -13.21 16.91 -25.34
CA GLY A 516 -11.84 17.23 -25.76
C GLY A 516 -11.05 15.99 -26.22
N ASN A 517 -11.21 14.87 -25.51
CA ASN A 517 -10.57 13.61 -25.89
C ASN A 517 -11.14 13.02 -27.19
N ALA A 518 -12.44 13.12 -27.43
CA ALA A 518 -13.07 12.72 -28.69
C ALA A 518 -12.59 13.57 -29.88
N LEU A 519 -12.51 14.89 -29.70
CA LEU A 519 -11.99 15.83 -30.71
C LEU A 519 -10.52 15.56 -31.05
N ASN A 520 -9.71 15.20 -30.05
CA ASN A 520 -8.33 14.76 -30.26
C ASN A 520 -8.21 13.52 -31.16
N LYS A 521 -9.12 12.55 -31.01
CA LYS A 521 -9.12 11.33 -31.84
C LYS A 521 -9.51 11.61 -33.30
N LEU A 522 -10.35 12.62 -33.52
CA LEU A 522 -10.73 13.10 -34.85
C LEU A 522 -9.70 14.05 -35.48
N GLY A 523 -8.65 14.43 -34.76
CA GLY A 523 -7.64 15.37 -35.22
C GLY A 523 -8.08 16.85 -35.22
N ARG A 524 -9.20 17.17 -34.55
CA ARG A 524 -9.73 18.54 -34.38
C ARG A 524 -9.06 19.21 -33.17
N TYR A 525 -7.74 19.36 -33.23
CA TYR A 525 -6.92 19.71 -32.07
C TYR A 525 -7.21 21.09 -31.49
N GLU A 526 -7.51 22.09 -32.31
CA GLU A 526 -7.86 23.44 -31.83
C GLU A 526 -9.18 23.45 -31.04
N GLU A 527 -10.16 22.67 -31.47
CA GLU A 527 -11.43 22.52 -30.75
C GLU A 527 -11.24 21.70 -29.47
N ALA A 528 -10.37 20.68 -29.51
CA ALA A 528 -10.00 19.90 -28.34
C ALA A 528 -9.36 20.77 -27.25
N ILE A 529 -8.45 21.68 -27.63
CA ILE A 529 -7.82 22.63 -26.68
C ILE A 529 -8.88 23.51 -26.04
N LYS A 530 -9.81 24.08 -26.81
CA LYS A 530 -10.89 24.91 -26.27
C LYS A 530 -11.76 24.13 -25.28
N ALA A 531 -12.15 22.90 -25.62
CA ALA A 531 -12.96 22.06 -24.73
C ALA A 531 -12.21 21.74 -23.42
N CYS A 532 -10.93 21.39 -23.50
CA CYS A 532 -10.10 21.14 -22.33
C CYS A 532 -9.85 22.42 -21.49
N ASP A 533 -9.69 23.57 -22.13
CA ASP A 533 -9.55 24.87 -21.44
C ASP A 533 -10.81 25.22 -20.64
N THR A 534 -11.99 24.99 -21.22
CA THR A 534 -13.26 25.16 -20.51
C THR A 534 -13.32 24.23 -19.30
N ALA A 535 -12.97 22.94 -19.45
CA ALA A 535 -12.93 22.00 -18.33
C ALA A 535 -11.97 22.46 -17.21
N ILE A 536 -10.75 22.90 -17.57
CA ILE A 536 -9.75 23.42 -16.63
C ILE A 536 -10.23 24.70 -15.93
N SER A 537 -10.96 25.56 -16.63
CA SER A 537 -11.52 26.78 -16.04
C SER A 537 -12.60 26.51 -15.00
N ILE A 538 -13.34 25.40 -15.17
CA ILE A 538 -14.38 24.97 -14.23
C ILE A 538 -13.74 24.25 -13.05
N ASP A 539 -12.81 23.32 -13.31
CA ASP A 539 -12.04 22.60 -12.30
C ASP A 539 -10.56 22.50 -12.72
N SER A 540 -9.74 23.29 -12.04
CA SER A 540 -8.31 23.37 -12.32
C SER A 540 -7.52 22.11 -11.95
N LYS A 541 -8.13 21.18 -11.19
CA LYS A 541 -7.54 19.89 -10.80
C LYS A 541 -7.95 18.73 -11.70
N CYS A 542 -8.67 18.98 -12.80
CA CYS A 542 -9.08 17.93 -13.72
C CYS A 542 -7.89 17.42 -14.56
N ASP A 543 -7.22 16.36 -14.09
CA ASP A 543 -6.06 15.75 -14.76
C ASP A 543 -6.37 15.30 -16.20
N ASN A 544 -7.57 14.78 -16.44
CA ASN A 544 -8.02 14.34 -17.78
C ASN A 544 -8.06 15.51 -18.77
N ALA A 545 -8.47 16.70 -18.33
CA ALA A 545 -8.51 17.89 -19.17
C ALA A 545 -7.09 18.40 -19.50
N TRP A 546 -6.19 18.41 -18.51
CA TRP A 546 -4.77 18.76 -18.73
C TRP A 546 -4.08 17.78 -19.68
N ASN A 547 -4.31 16.48 -19.51
CA ASN A 547 -3.76 15.46 -20.39
C ASN A 547 -4.30 15.59 -21.83
N GLY A 548 -5.62 15.76 -21.98
CA GLY A 548 -6.26 16.00 -23.27
C GLY A 548 -5.70 17.24 -23.98
N LYS A 549 -5.48 18.34 -23.25
CA LYS A 549 -4.85 19.55 -23.77
C LYS A 549 -3.40 19.32 -24.19
N GLY A 550 -2.63 18.59 -23.39
CA GLY A 550 -1.23 18.24 -23.70
C GLY A 550 -1.11 17.41 -24.99
N ILE A 551 -2.00 16.43 -25.18
CA ILE A 551 -2.07 15.62 -26.40
C ILE A 551 -2.37 16.51 -27.62
N ALA A 552 -3.36 17.39 -27.51
CA ALA A 552 -3.75 18.31 -28.58
C ALA A 552 -2.60 19.24 -28.99
N LEU A 553 -1.94 19.87 -28.01
CA LEU A 553 -0.82 20.79 -28.23
C LEU A 553 0.39 20.10 -28.87
N LYS A 554 0.72 18.88 -28.42
CA LYS A 554 1.81 18.09 -29.00
C LYS A 554 1.55 17.76 -30.47
N LYS A 555 0.33 17.34 -30.79
CA LYS A 555 -0.06 17.00 -32.17
C LYS A 555 -0.12 18.23 -33.08
N LEU A 556 -0.64 19.34 -32.56
CA LEU A 556 -0.68 20.60 -33.30
C LEU A 556 0.73 21.18 -33.55
N GLY A 557 1.62 21.08 -32.56
CA GLY A 557 3.03 21.45 -32.70
C GLY A 557 3.77 20.58 -33.73
N ALA A 558 3.50 19.27 -33.76
CA ALA A 558 4.06 18.37 -34.76
C ALA A 558 3.56 18.68 -36.18
N LEU A 559 2.27 19.02 -36.34
CA LEU A 559 1.69 19.43 -37.63
C LEU A 559 2.27 20.76 -38.14
N ARG A 560 2.44 21.75 -37.26
CA ARG A 560 3.06 23.03 -37.62
C ARG A 560 4.53 22.89 -38.02
N HIS A 561 5.26 21.99 -37.36
CA HIS A 561 6.65 21.70 -37.74
C HIS A 561 6.73 20.91 -39.07
N PHE A 562 5.74 20.06 -39.37
CA PHE A 562 5.67 19.32 -40.63
C PHE A 562 5.34 20.23 -41.82
N ILE A 563 4.45 21.22 -41.64
CA ILE A 563 4.10 22.23 -42.67
C ILE A 563 5.28 23.19 -42.96
N TRP A 564 6.21 23.37 -42.02
CA TRP A 564 7.42 24.18 -42.23
C TRP A 564 8.57 23.42 -42.92
N VAL A 565 8.49 22.08 -42.98
CA VAL A 565 9.54 21.20 -43.51
C VAL A 565 9.20 20.65 -44.91
N VAL A 566 7.96 20.83 -45.37
CA VAL A 566 7.50 20.61 -46.76
C VAL A 566 7.43 21.97 -47.45
#